data_AF-A0A9D6G7M8-F1
#
_entry.id   AF-A0A9D6G7M8-F1
#
_cell.length_a   1.000
_cell.length_b   1.000
_cell.length_c   1.000
_cell.angle_alpha   90.00
_cell.angle_beta   90.00
_cell.angle_gamma   90.00
#
_symmetry.space_group_name_H-M   'P 1'
#
loop_
_entity.id
_entity.type
_entity.pdbx_description
1 polymer ?
#
loop_
_entity_poly.entity_id
_entity_poly.type
_entity_poly.pdbx_seq_one_letter_code
_entity_poly.pdbx_strand_id
1 'polypeptide(L)'
;PKAQEDGAVFHATAEDLLKVSDFLSFHCPLTPETRKFLDARRIELMPKGAVVVNTARGGVIDDEALIAALKSRRLAAAGLDVFEGEPKLNPGYLKLDNAFLTPHQGSGTVETRNAMGFRALDNLDAFFAGKAPPDRVV
;
A
#
# COMPACT_ATOMS: atom_id res chain seq x y z
N PRO A 1 -8.43 -15.70 -6.61
CA PRO A 1 -9.13 -16.86 -7.22
C PRO A 1 -10.47 -17.08 -6.54
N LYS A 2 -11.49 -17.57 -7.24
CA LYS A 2 -12.84 -17.77 -6.64
C LYS A 2 -12.83 -18.61 -5.35
N ALA A 3 -11.92 -19.57 -5.26
CA ALA A 3 -11.72 -20.41 -4.09
C ALA A 3 -11.07 -19.70 -2.88
N GLN A 4 -10.52 -18.50 -3.05
CA GLN A 4 -9.84 -17.70 -2.02
C GLN A 4 -10.62 -16.43 -1.66
N GLU A 5 -11.79 -16.19 -2.25
CA GLU A 5 -12.58 -14.98 -2.01
C GLU A 5 -13.18 -14.95 -0.60
N ASP A 6 -13.41 -16.10 0.03
CA ASP A 6 -13.88 -16.23 1.43
C ASP A 6 -15.05 -15.29 1.81
N GLY A 7 -16.03 -15.17 0.92
CA GLY A 7 -17.20 -14.30 1.12
C GLY A 7 -16.99 -12.81 0.79
N ALA A 8 -15.82 -12.44 0.25
CA ALA A 8 -15.56 -11.08 -0.21
C ALA A 8 -16.58 -10.64 -1.28
N VAL A 9 -17.03 -9.39 -1.16
CA VAL A 9 -17.92 -8.76 -2.13
C VAL A 9 -17.08 -8.01 -3.15
N PHE A 10 -17.20 -8.40 -4.42
CA PHE A 10 -16.54 -7.68 -5.51
C PHE A 10 -17.27 -6.37 -5.81
N HIS A 11 -16.52 -5.27 -5.89
CA HIS A 11 -17.01 -3.98 -6.34
C HIS A 11 -16.47 -3.68 -7.74
N ALA A 12 -17.38 -3.42 -8.70
CA ALA A 12 -17.01 -3.19 -10.09
C ALA A 12 -16.24 -1.87 -10.30
N THR A 13 -16.42 -0.90 -9.40
CA THR A 13 -15.68 0.35 -9.40
C THR A 13 -15.04 0.59 -8.04
N ALA A 14 -13.93 1.32 -8.04
CA ALA A 14 -13.27 1.66 -6.80
C ALA A 14 -14.09 2.67 -5.98
N GLU A 15 -14.82 3.57 -6.63
CA GLU A 15 -15.76 4.48 -5.96
C GLU A 15 -16.86 3.74 -5.19
N ASP A 16 -17.34 2.60 -5.69
CA ASP A 16 -18.34 1.80 -4.96
C ASP A 16 -17.73 1.08 -3.75
N LEU A 17 -16.48 0.63 -3.85
CA LEU A 17 -15.73 0.09 -2.71
C LEU A 17 -15.51 1.18 -1.64
N LEU A 18 -15.06 2.38 -2.05
CA LEU A 18 -14.74 3.48 -1.14
C LEU A 18 -15.94 3.87 -0.26
N LYS A 19 -17.14 3.94 -0.83
CA LYS A 19 -18.38 4.34 -0.11
C LYS A 19 -18.76 3.43 1.06
N VAL A 20 -18.32 2.18 1.04
CA VAL A 20 -18.65 1.18 2.06
C VAL A 20 -17.44 0.77 2.92
N SER A 21 -16.29 1.39 2.70
CA SER A 21 -15.04 1.01 3.37
C SER A 21 -14.85 1.79 4.67
N ASP A 22 -15.27 1.22 5.79
CA ASP A 22 -14.89 1.73 7.12
C ASP A 22 -13.37 1.59 7.36
N PHE A 23 -12.77 0.55 6.77
CA PHE A 23 -11.33 0.33 6.70
C PHE A 23 -10.93 0.09 5.25
N LEU A 24 -10.00 0.89 4.73
CA LEU A 24 -9.47 0.76 3.38
C LEU A 24 -7.98 0.41 3.44
N SER A 25 -7.60 -0.73 2.88
CA SER A 25 -6.21 -1.21 2.82
C SER A 25 -5.69 -1.29 1.39
N PHE A 26 -4.52 -0.71 1.12
CA PHE A 26 -3.91 -0.71 -0.21
C PHE A 26 -2.96 -1.89 -0.43
N HIS A 27 -3.24 -2.67 -1.49
CA HIS A 27 -2.43 -3.82 -1.92
C HIS A 27 -2.18 -3.84 -3.44
N CYS A 28 -2.34 -2.70 -4.12
CA CYS A 28 -2.11 -2.57 -5.56
C CYS A 28 -0.68 -2.10 -5.89
N PRO A 29 -0.13 -2.44 -7.08
CA PRO A 29 1.13 -1.86 -7.53
C PRO A 29 0.98 -0.36 -7.80
N LEU A 30 2.09 0.37 -7.73
CA LEU A 30 2.16 1.75 -8.21
C LEU A 30 2.34 1.77 -9.73
N THR A 31 1.35 2.28 -10.44
CA THR A 31 1.33 2.47 -11.89
C THR A 31 0.90 3.91 -12.20
N PRO A 32 0.94 4.37 -13.46
CA PRO A 32 0.37 5.67 -13.82
C PRO A 32 -1.11 5.81 -13.42
N GLU A 33 -1.89 4.73 -13.47
CA GLU A 33 -3.31 4.70 -13.15
C GLU A 33 -3.59 4.71 -11.64
N THR A 34 -2.72 4.12 -10.83
CA THR A 34 -2.88 4.07 -9.37
C THR A 34 -2.13 5.17 -8.62
N ARG A 35 -1.33 5.98 -9.32
CA ARG A 35 -0.62 7.12 -8.73
C ARG A 35 -1.62 8.15 -8.21
N LYS A 36 -1.47 8.51 -6.93
CA LYS A 36 -2.38 9.41 -6.21
C LYS A 36 -3.84 9.00 -6.35
N PHE A 37 -4.08 7.70 -6.43
CA PHE A 37 -5.43 7.14 -6.51
C PHE A 37 -6.29 7.67 -5.38
N LEU A 38 -5.82 7.65 -4.13
CA LEU A 38 -6.54 8.22 -3.00
C LEU A 38 -6.22 9.72 -2.87
N ASP A 39 -6.98 10.53 -3.59
CA ASP A 39 -6.98 11.99 -3.53
C ASP A 39 -8.07 12.53 -2.57
N ALA A 40 -8.13 13.85 -2.40
CA ALA A 40 -9.11 14.50 -1.53
C ALA A 40 -10.56 14.17 -1.94
N ARG A 41 -10.85 14.08 -3.25
CA ARG A 41 -12.19 13.77 -3.76
C ARG A 41 -12.62 12.37 -3.37
N ARG A 42 -11.73 11.38 -3.46
CA ARG A 42 -12.02 9.98 -3.10
C ARG A 42 -12.10 9.74 -1.61
N ILE A 43 -11.30 10.47 -0.82
CA ILE A 43 -11.46 10.46 0.64
C ILE A 43 -12.87 10.91 1.04
N GLU A 44 -13.42 11.92 0.34
CA GLU A 44 -14.79 12.38 0.61
C GLU A 44 -15.88 11.37 0.26
N LEU A 45 -15.58 10.34 -0.53
CA LEU A 45 -16.54 9.25 -0.79
C LEU A 45 -16.61 8.25 0.36
N MET A 46 -15.58 8.17 1.20
CA MET A 46 -15.50 7.17 2.27
C MET A 46 -16.44 7.51 3.44
N PRO A 47 -16.87 6.52 4.24
CA PRO A 47 -17.55 6.79 5.51
C PRO A 47 -16.79 7.78 6.40
N LYS A 48 -17.50 8.65 7.10
CA LYS A 48 -16.87 9.58 8.06
C LYS A 48 -16.25 8.79 9.21
N GLY A 49 -14.99 9.06 9.51
CA GLY A 49 -14.25 8.32 10.53
C GLY A 49 -13.68 6.99 10.03
N ALA A 50 -13.63 6.76 8.71
CA ALA A 50 -12.94 5.60 8.16
C ALA A 50 -11.42 5.64 8.45
N VAL A 51 -10.79 4.47 8.34
CA VAL A 51 -9.36 4.26 8.56
C VAL A 51 -8.68 3.85 7.25
N VAL A 52 -7.50 4.40 6.99
CA VAL A 52 -6.70 4.08 5.79
C VAL A 52 -5.43 3.36 6.18
N VAL A 53 -5.12 2.25 5.51
CA VAL A 53 -3.90 1.48 5.67
C VAL A 53 -3.15 1.41 4.35
N ASN A 54 -1.84 1.70 4.35
CA ASN A 54 -1.01 1.56 3.16
C ASN A 54 0.29 0.81 3.47
N THR A 55 0.40 -0.39 2.91
CA THR A 55 1.62 -1.21 2.90
C THR A 55 2.05 -1.55 1.46
N ALA A 56 1.49 -0.85 0.46
CA ALA A 56 1.79 -1.06 -0.94
C ALA A 56 2.93 -0.15 -1.40
N ARG A 57 2.61 1.08 -1.82
CA ARG A 57 3.58 2.11 -2.21
C ARG A 57 3.05 3.49 -1.80
N GLY A 58 3.94 4.37 -1.34
CA GLY A 58 3.53 5.70 -0.87
C GLY A 58 2.82 6.53 -1.92
N GLY A 59 3.31 6.52 -3.16
CA GLY A 59 2.73 7.31 -4.27
C GLY A 59 1.32 6.90 -4.73
N VAL A 60 0.69 5.90 -4.10
CA VAL A 60 -0.72 5.54 -4.36
C VAL A 60 -1.69 6.51 -3.66
N ILE A 61 -1.24 7.17 -2.60
CA ILE A 61 -2.03 8.14 -1.83
C ILE A 61 -1.47 9.53 -2.09
N ASP A 62 -2.34 10.54 -2.18
CA ASP A 62 -1.90 11.93 -2.10
C ASP A 62 -1.66 12.32 -0.63
N ASP A 63 -0.39 12.50 -0.24
CA ASP A 63 -0.01 12.77 1.14
C ASP A 63 -0.68 14.02 1.73
N GLU A 64 -0.80 15.09 0.96
CA GLU A 64 -1.41 16.34 1.43
C GLU A 64 -2.90 16.14 1.70
N ALA A 65 -3.59 15.39 0.82
CA ALA A 65 -5.00 15.06 1.00
C ALA A 65 -5.21 14.18 2.25
N LEU A 66 -4.38 13.15 2.45
CA LEU A 66 -4.49 12.26 3.61
C LEU A 66 -4.21 13.03 4.91
N ILE A 67 -3.14 13.84 4.96
CA ILE A 67 -2.81 14.67 6.11
C ILE A 67 -3.96 15.63 6.44
N ALA A 68 -4.53 16.31 5.45
CA ALA A 68 -5.66 17.22 5.66
C ALA A 68 -6.89 16.49 6.23
N ALA A 69 -7.21 15.30 5.70
CA ALA A 69 -8.33 14.49 6.16
C ALA A 69 -8.15 13.94 7.59
N LEU A 70 -6.92 13.61 7.98
CA LEU A 70 -6.60 13.19 9.34
C LEU A 70 -6.68 14.35 10.33
N LYS A 71 -6.18 15.54 9.94
CA LYS A 71 -6.29 16.77 10.76
C LYS A 71 -7.74 17.17 11.01
N SER A 72 -8.59 17.08 9.98
CA SER A 72 -10.01 17.45 10.08
C SER A 72 -10.89 16.38 10.73
N ARG A 73 -10.31 15.21 11.07
CA ARG A 73 -11.04 14.02 11.53
C ARG A 73 -12.09 13.53 10.51
N ARG A 74 -11.90 13.84 9.22
CA ARG A 74 -12.65 13.21 8.12
C ARG A 74 -12.36 11.72 8.09
N LEU A 75 -11.10 11.37 8.30
CA LEU A 75 -10.62 10.02 8.59
C LEU A 75 -10.28 9.93 10.08
N ALA A 76 -10.59 8.80 10.71
CA ALA A 76 -10.30 8.61 12.12
C ALA A 76 -8.80 8.42 12.35
N ALA A 77 -8.16 7.59 11.54
CA ALA A 77 -6.74 7.26 11.65
C ALA A 77 -6.14 6.76 10.32
N ALA A 78 -4.80 6.67 10.28
CA ALA A 78 -4.08 5.98 9.22
C ALA A 78 -2.93 5.11 9.77
N GLY A 79 -2.69 3.97 9.12
CA GLY A 79 -1.53 3.11 9.33
C GLY A 79 -0.68 3.05 8.06
N LEU A 80 0.55 3.56 8.10
CA LEU A 80 1.39 3.73 6.92
C LEU A 80 2.75 3.05 7.12
N ASP A 81 3.05 2.08 6.28
CA ASP A 81 4.40 1.50 6.17
C ASP A 81 5.21 2.12 5.02
N VAL A 82 4.54 2.89 4.15
CA VAL A 82 5.13 3.48 2.94
C VAL A 82 4.70 4.94 2.76
N PHE A 83 5.56 5.76 2.16
CA PHE A 83 5.45 7.20 1.98
C PHE A 83 5.97 7.63 0.60
N GLU A 84 5.44 8.71 0.04
CA GLU A 84 6.05 9.29 -1.15
C GLU A 84 7.38 9.97 -0.77
N GLY A 85 8.46 9.69 -1.50
CA GLY A 85 9.78 10.28 -1.24
C GLY A 85 10.60 9.64 -0.11
N GLU A 86 10.28 8.41 0.30
CA GLU A 86 11.05 7.67 1.29
C GLU A 86 12.57 7.67 1.04
N PRO A 87 13.39 7.77 2.11
CA PRO A 87 13.02 7.77 3.53
C PRO A 87 12.53 9.13 4.06
N LYS A 88 12.47 10.17 3.21
CA LYS A 88 12.08 11.53 3.61
C LYS A 88 10.56 11.72 3.41
N LEU A 89 9.77 11.14 4.32
CA LEU A 89 8.31 11.30 4.30
C LEU A 89 7.86 12.75 4.53
N ASN A 90 6.60 13.05 4.20
CA ASN A 90 6.01 14.35 4.47
C ASN A 90 5.98 14.64 5.99
N PRO A 91 6.67 15.69 6.49
CA PRO A 91 6.78 15.96 7.92
C PRO A 91 5.43 16.31 8.57
N GLY A 92 4.38 16.57 7.79
CA GLY A 92 3.02 16.76 8.29
C GLY A 92 2.47 15.52 9.02
N TYR A 93 2.87 14.31 8.61
CA TYR A 93 2.48 13.08 9.31
C TYR A 93 3.01 13.00 10.74
N LEU A 94 4.20 13.55 11.01
CA LEU A 94 4.83 13.53 12.34
C LEU A 94 4.11 14.41 13.37
N LYS A 95 3.14 15.22 12.94
CA LYS A 95 2.35 16.10 13.79
C LYS A 95 0.97 15.52 14.15
N LEU A 96 0.64 14.33 13.63
CA LEU A 96 -0.66 13.69 13.79
C LEU A 96 -0.61 12.68 14.95
N ASP A 97 -1.60 12.76 15.84
CA ASP A 97 -1.80 11.79 16.92
C ASP A 97 -2.53 10.50 16.47
N ASN A 98 -3.07 10.54 15.24
CA ASN A 98 -3.88 9.50 14.63
C ASN A 98 -3.24 8.91 13.37
N ALA A 99 -1.91 8.99 13.26
CA ALA A 99 -1.14 8.31 12.24
C ALA A 99 -0.10 7.39 12.89
N PHE A 100 -0.13 6.10 12.54
CA PHE A 100 0.88 5.13 12.96
C PHE A 100 1.82 4.84 11.80
N LEU A 101 3.11 5.08 11.99
CA LEU A 101 4.10 5.10 10.92
C LEU A 101 5.17 4.01 11.14
N THR A 102 5.42 3.18 10.13
CA THR A 102 6.50 2.18 10.14
C THR A 102 7.45 2.38 8.95
N PRO A 103 8.75 2.05 9.07
CA PRO A 103 9.75 2.44 8.07
C PRO A 103 9.92 1.38 6.96
N HIS A 104 8.86 1.09 6.21
CA HIS A 104 8.87 0.17 5.06
C HIS A 104 9.41 -1.22 5.41
N GLN A 105 8.78 -1.84 6.41
CA GLN A 105 9.20 -3.13 6.97
C GLN A 105 8.19 -4.26 6.69
N GLY A 106 7.25 -4.10 5.76
CA GLY A 106 6.27 -5.15 5.44
C GLY A 106 6.88 -6.53 5.13
N SER A 107 8.08 -6.59 4.53
CA SER A 107 8.81 -7.84 4.27
C SER A 107 9.98 -8.10 5.25
N GLY A 108 10.10 -7.30 6.31
CA GLY A 108 11.26 -7.20 7.20
C GLY A 108 11.43 -8.34 8.20
N THR A 109 10.99 -9.57 7.91
CA THR A 109 11.22 -10.74 8.77
C THR A 109 12.44 -11.54 8.30
N VAL A 110 13.09 -12.26 9.21
CA VAL A 110 14.27 -13.09 8.88
C VAL A 110 13.92 -14.12 7.83
N GLU A 111 12.78 -14.79 7.99
CA GLU A 111 12.29 -15.85 7.10
C GLU A 111 12.03 -15.31 5.70
N THR A 112 11.32 -14.19 5.60
CA THR A 112 10.96 -13.56 4.32
C THR A 112 12.21 -13.06 3.60
N ARG A 113 13.12 -12.37 4.31
CA ARG A 113 14.36 -11.85 3.72
C ARG A 113 15.30 -12.97 3.27
N ASN A 114 15.40 -14.06 4.03
CA ASN A 114 16.17 -15.24 3.62
C ASN A 114 15.57 -15.87 2.36
N ALA A 115 14.26 -16.11 2.33
CA ALA A 115 13.59 -16.70 1.17
C ALA A 115 13.77 -15.84 -0.10
N MET A 116 13.68 -14.51 0.02
CA MET A 116 13.97 -13.59 -1.09
C MET A 116 15.42 -13.66 -1.54
N GLY A 117 16.37 -13.72 -0.59
CA GLY A 117 17.79 -13.86 -0.89
C GLY A 117 18.11 -15.15 -1.63
N PHE A 118 17.57 -16.28 -1.17
CA PHE A 118 17.73 -17.57 -1.86
C PHE A 118 17.17 -17.55 -3.27
N ARG A 119 15.98 -16.98 -3.49
CA ARG A 119 15.44 -16.82 -4.85
C ARG A 119 16.35 -15.99 -5.74
N ALA A 120 16.93 -14.90 -5.24
CA ALA A 120 17.88 -14.11 -6.01
C ALA A 120 19.12 -14.93 -6.42
N LEU A 121 19.66 -15.74 -5.50
CA LEU A 121 20.78 -16.65 -5.78
C LEU A 121 20.40 -17.70 -6.83
N ASP A 122 19.24 -18.34 -6.69
CA ASP A 122 18.75 -19.35 -7.65
C ASP A 122 18.64 -18.80 -9.08
N ASN A 123 18.22 -17.53 -9.23
CA ASN A 123 18.17 -16.88 -10.54
C ASN A 123 19.57 -16.60 -11.12
N LEU A 124 20.53 -16.21 -10.28
CA LEU A 124 21.92 -16.00 -10.72
C LEU A 124 22.57 -17.31 -11.15
N ASP A 125 22.41 -18.37 -10.36
CA ASP A 125 22.94 -19.70 -10.68
C ASP A 125 22.36 -20.23 -12.00
N ALA A 126 21.05 -20.09 -12.20
CA ALA A 126 20.41 -20.46 -13.46
C ALA A 126 20.98 -19.66 -14.65
N PHE A 127 21.12 -18.34 -14.51
CA PHE A 127 21.65 -17.47 -15.57
C PHE A 127 23.08 -17.85 -15.96
N PHE A 128 24.00 -17.98 -15.00
CA PHE A 128 25.40 -18.31 -15.28
C PHE A 128 25.61 -19.74 -15.77
N ALA A 129 24.67 -20.65 -15.48
CA ALA A 129 24.64 -21.99 -16.05
C ALA A 129 24.03 -22.05 -17.48
N GLY A 130 23.67 -20.91 -18.07
CA GLY A 130 23.02 -20.85 -19.38
C GLY A 130 21.57 -21.37 -19.39
N LYS A 131 20.93 -21.43 -18.23
CA LYS A 131 19.53 -21.85 -18.05
C LYS A 131 18.61 -20.63 -17.93
N ALA A 132 17.31 -20.84 -18.14
CA ALA A 132 16.31 -19.81 -17.90
C ALA A 132 16.16 -19.54 -16.39
N PRO A 133 16.25 -18.27 -15.93
CA PRO A 133 15.98 -17.94 -14.53
C PRO A 133 14.52 -18.24 -14.14
N PRO A 134 14.26 -18.84 -12.96
CA PRO A 134 12.91 -19.24 -12.55
C PRO A 134 11.95 -18.06 -12.33
N ASP A 135 12.47 -16.87 -11.98
CA ASP A 135 11.65 -15.70 -11.60
C ASP A 135 11.81 -14.54 -12.59
N ARG A 136 11.79 -14.88 -13.88
CA ARG A 136 11.97 -13.93 -14.97
C ARG A 136 10.78 -12.97 -15.10
N VAL A 137 11.08 -11.67 -15.18
CA VAL A 137 10.07 -10.60 -15.36
C VAL A 137 10.03 -10.06 -16.80
N VAL A 138 11.20 -10.00 -17.48
CA VAL A 138 11.39 -9.54 -18.87
C VAL A 138 12.27 -10.50 -19.64
#